data_AF-A0A1E3NRX0-F1
#
_entry.id   AF-A0A1E3NRX0-F1
#
_cell.length_a   1.000
_cell.length_b   1.000
_cell.length_c   1.000
_cell.angle_alpha   90.00
_cell.angle_beta   90.00
_cell.angle_gamma   90.00
#
_symmetry.space_group_name_H-M   'P 1'
#
loop_
_entity.id
_entity.type
_entity.pdbx_description
1 polymer ?
#
loop_
_entity_poly.entity_id
_entity_poly.type
_entity_poly.pdbx_seq_one_letter_code
_entity_poly.pdbx_strand_id
1 'polypeptide(L)'
;MTSFNQLMGLYRSYDEFHPEFTANISGGLLILISLISILILMITLAYNAKTSSIKGSIVNFITYTLLAAVAALTISFSVLFVASHLGVYT
;
A
#
# COMPACT_ATOMS: atom_id res chain seq x y z
N MET A 1 7.15 -20.79 37.97
CA MET A 1 6.69 -21.88 37.06
C MET A 1 5.21 -21.78 36.72
N THR A 2 4.34 -21.36 37.65
CA THR A 2 2.88 -21.22 37.44
C THR A 2 2.50 -20.24 36.33
N SER A 3 3.21 -19.10 36.22
CA SER A 3 2.98 -18.10 35.15
C SER A 3 3.34 -18.62 33.75
N PHE A 4 4.36 -19.47 33.62
CA PHE A 4 4.75 -20.08 32.35
C PHE A 4 3.72 -21.11 31.89
N ASN A 5 3.20 -21.93 32.81
CA ASN A 5 2.15 -22.90 32.50
C ASN A 5 0.85 -22.22 32.06
N GLN A 6 0.52 -21.06 32.64
CA GLN A 6 -0.62 -20.23 32.21
C GLN A 6 -0.39 -19.66 30.80
N LEU A 7 0.80 -19.15 30.50
CA LEU A 7 1.13 -18.64 29.16
C LEU A 7 1.10 -19.76 28.10
N MET A 8 1.61 -20.94 28.43
CA MET A 8 1.61 -22.10 27.54
C MET A 8 0.19 -22.64 27.31
N GLY A 9 -0.66 -22.61 28.34
CA GLY A 9 -2.08 -22.94 28.22
C GLY A 9 -2.81 -21.99 27.28
N LEU A 10 -2.54 -20.67 27.40
CA LEU A 10 -3.08 -19.67 26.49
C LEU A 10 -2.60 -19.89 25.06
N TYR A 11 -1.28 -20.04 24.85
CA TYR A 11 -0.70 -20.24 23.51
C TYR A 11 -1.33 -21.43 22.76
N ARG A 12 -1.59 -22.55 23.45
CA ARG A 12 -2.23 -23.74 22.86
C ARG A 12 -3.73 -23.59 22.60
N SER A 13 -4.36 -22.59 23.19
CA SER A 13 -5.80 -22.32 23.04
C SER A 13 -6.13 -21.31 21.94
N TYR A 14 -5.12 -20.60 21.42
CA TYR A 14 -5.29 -19.71 20.28
C TYR A 14 -5.16 -20.48 18.97
N ASP A 15 -5.98 -20.10 18.00
CA ASP A 15 -5.87 -20.59 16.63
C ASP A 15 -4.53 -20.18 16.00
N GLU A 16 -4.07 -20.96 15.02
CA GLU A 16 -2.88 -20.63 14.25
C GLU A 16 -3.07 -19.28 13.54
N PHE A 17 -1.97 -18.51 13.45
CA PHE A 17 -2.00 -17.23 12.73
C PHE A 17 -2.20 -17.46 11.23
N HIS A 18 -3.35 -17.05 10.73
CA HIS A 18 -3.65 -17.02 9.31
C HIS A 18 -3.37 -15.61 8.76
N PRO A 19 -2.30 -15.42 7.96
CA PRO A 19 -2.00 -14.11 7.40
C PRO A 19 -3.08 -13.69 6.40
N GLU A 20 -3.59 -12.46 6.52
CA GLU A 20 -4.56 -11.90 5.58
C GLU A 20 -3.99 -11.79 4.15
N PHE A 21 -2.68 -11.57 4.05
CA PHE A 21 -1.94 -11.55 2.80
C PHE A 21 -0.79 -12.54 2.87
N THR A 22 -0.82 -13.53 1.98
CA THR A 22 0.31 -14.46 1.82
C THR A 22 1.33 -13.84 0.87
N ALA A 23 2.63 -14.05 1.12
CA ALA A 23 3.70 -13.63 0.20
C ALA A 23 3.59 -14.30 -1.19
N ASN A 24 2.68 -15.27 -1.32
CA ASN A 24 2.40 -16.03 -2.53
C ASN A 24 1.36 -15.34 -3.44
N ILE A 25 1.22 -14.02 -3.35
CA ILE A 25 0.53 -13.24 -4.39
C ILE A 25 1.24 -13.52 -5.71
N SER A 26 0.46 -13.83 -6.77
CA SER A 26 1.03 -14.10 -8.08
C SER A 26 1.82 -12.89 -8.58
N GLY A 27 3.02 -13.10 -9.11
CA GLY A 27 3.85 -12.01 -9.64
C GLY A 27 3.12 -11.17 -10.70
N GLY A 28 2.21 -11.78 -11.46
CA GLY A 28 1.35 -11.07 -12.41
C GLY A 28 0.44 -10.03 -11.76
N LEU A 29 -0.13 -10.33 -10.58
CA LEU A 29 -0.98 -9.40 -9.84
C LEU A 29 -0.16 -8.22 -9.29
N LEU A 30 1.07 -8.48 -8.84
CA LEU A 30 1.99 -7.42 -8.39
C LEU A 30 2.41 -6.48 -9.52
N ILE A 31 2.69 -7.04 -10.71
CA ILE A 31 3.00 -6.25 -11.90
C ILE A 31 1.81 -5.36 -12.26
N LEU A 32 0.58 -5.91 -12.22
CA LEU A 32 -0.64 -5.14 -12.49
C LEU A 32 -0.82 -3.99 -11.49
N ILE A 33 -0.68 -4.24 -10.18
CA ILE A 33 -0.75 -3.20 -9.15
C ILE A 33 0.31 -2.11 -9.37
N SER A 34 1.54 -2.52 -9.73
CA SER A 34 2.64 -1.60 -9.99
C SER A 34 2.35 -0.70 -11.19
N LEU A 35 1.82 -1.28 -12.29
CA LEU A 35 1.44 -0.53 -13.48
C LEU A 35 0.31 0.48 -13.19
N ILE A 36 -0.70 0.08 -12.42
CA ILE A 36 -1.79 0.98 -12.01
C ILE A 36 -1.24 2.13 -11.15
N SER A 37 -0.33 1.84 -10.22
CA SER A 37 0.27 2.85 -9.35
C SER A 37 1.09 3.88 -10.15
N ILE A 38 1.86 3.41 -11.14
CA ILE A 38 2.61 4.29 -12.06
C ILE A 38 1.63 5.13 -12.90
N LEU A 39 0.55 4.55 -13.40
CA LEU A 39 -0.46 5.28 -14.17
C LEU A 39 -1.09 6.42 -13.35
N ILE A 40 -1.47 6.15 -12.10
CA ILE A 40 -2.03 7.16 -11.19
C ILE A 40 -1.02 8.28 -10.92
N LEU A 41 0.25 7.94 -10.73
CA LEU A 41 1.33 8.92 -10.58
C LEU A 41 1.45 9.81 -11.83
N MET A 42 1.43 9.22 -13.02
CA MET A 42 1.50 9.96 -14.29
C MET A 42 0.32 10.90 -14.47
N ILE A 43 -0.90 10.47 -14.12
CA ILE A 43 -2.10 11.32 -14.14
C ILE A 43 -1.92 12.50 -13.16
N THR A 44 -1.38 12.24 -11.96
CA THR A 44 -1.12 13.26 -10.94
C THR A 44 -0.13 14.32 -11.42
N LEU A 45 0.98 13.88 -12.04
CA LEU A 45 1.99 14.77 -12.62
C LEU A 45 1.43 15.58 -13.79
N ALA A 46 0.68 14.95 -14.68
CA ALA A 46 0.03 15.63 -15.80
C ALA A 46 -0.99 16.68 -15.32
N TYR A 47 -1.75 16.36 -14.27
CA TYR A 47 -2.68 17.30 -13.65
C TYR A 47 -1.95 18.52 -13.07
N ASN A 48 -0.86 18.29 -12.33
CA ASN A 48 -0.03 19.38 -11.76
C ASN A 48 0.57 20.28 -12.86
N ALA A 49 1.11 19.68 -13.92
CA ALA A 49 1.66 20.43 -15.05
C ALA A 49 0.59 21.34 -15.69
N LYS A 50 -0.64 20.83 -15.86
CA LYS A 50 -1.76 21.60 -16.44
C LYS A 50 -2.25 22.72 -15.51
N THR A 51 -2.35 22.48 -14.20
CA THR A 51 -2.85 23.47 -13.25
C THR A 51 -1.85 24.57 -12.92
N SER A 52 -0.54 24.29 -12.98
CA SER A 52 0.50 25.31 -12.82
C SER A 52 0.43 26.46 -13.86
N SER A 53 -0.19 26.19 -15.01
CA SER A 53 -0.39 27.14 -16.12
C SER A 53 -1.64 28.04 -15.93
N ILE A 54 -2.62 27.62 -15.13
CA ILE A 54 -3.91 28.30 -14.97
C ILE A 54 -3.98 28.89 -13.56
N LYS A 55 -4.16 30.22 -13.44
CA LYS A 55 -4.28 30.94 -12.15
C LYS A 55 -5.12 30.13 -11.14
N GLY A 56 -4.49 29.73 -10.04
CA GLY A 56 -4.95 28.67 -9.16
C GLY A 56 -6.32 28.92 -8.53
N SER A 57 -7.26 28.02 -8.84
CA SER A 57 -8.54 27.88 -8.12
C SER A 57 -8.35 26.95 -6.91
N ILE A 58 -9.05 27.22 -5.81
CA ILE A 58 -9.11 26.34 -4.62
C ILE A 58 -9.53 24.92 -5.01
N VAL A 59 -10.42 24.79 -5.99
CA VAL A 59 -10.87 23.48 -6.51
C VAL A 59 -9.71 22.68 -7.12
N ASN A 60 -8.79 23.35 -7.82
CA ASN A 60 -7.61 22.70 -8.40
C ASN A 60 -6.65 22.21 -7.31
N PHE A 61 -6.49 22.98 -6.23
CA PHE A 61 -5.67 22.59 -5.09
C PHE A 61 -6.23 21.35 -4.37
N ILE A 62 -7.54 21.33 -4.09
CA ILE A 62 -8.21 20.19 -3.45
C ILE A 62 -8.08 18.94 -4.32
N THR A 63 -8.36 19.08 -5.62
CA THR A 63 -8.30 17.96 -6.57
C THR A 63 -6.88 17.40 -6.68
N TYR A 64 -5.87 18.26 -6.79
CA TYR A 64 -4.48 17.84 -6.81
C TYR A 64 -4.07 17.12 -5.52
N THR A 65 -4.44 17.67 -4.35
CA THR A 65 -4.11 17.09 -3.05
C THR A 65 -4.72 15.69 -2.89
N LEU A 66 -5.98 15.51 -3.29
CA LEU A 66 -6.65 14.22 -3.24
C LEU A 66 -5.99 13.22 -4.20
N LEU A 67 -5.68 13.65 -5.41
CA LEU A 67 -5.03 12.82 -6.42
C LEU A 67 -3.61 12.39 -5.97
N ALA A 68 -2.85 13.32 -5.38
CA ALA A 68 -1.54 13.05 -4.81
C ALA A 68 -1.60 12.09 -3.61
N ALA A 69 -2.62 12.21 -2.76
CA ALA A 69 -2.82 11.27 -1.65
C ALA A 69 -3.11 9.85 -2.15
N VAL A 70 -3.96 9.71 -3.17
CA VAL A 70 -4.25 8.40 -3.79
C VAL A 70 -2.98 7.84 -4.45
N ALA A 71 -2.22 8.66 -5.17
CA ALA A 71 -0.94 8.24 -5.76
C ALA A 71 0.05 7.76 -4.69
N ALA A 72 0.21 8.51 -3.59
CA ALA A 72 1.12 8.15 -2.51
C ALA A 72 0.73 6.84 -1.82
N LEU A 73 -0.57 6.64 -1.55
CA LEU A 73 -1.08 5.41 -0.93
C LEU A 73 -0.85 4.21 -1.85
N THR A 74 -1.26 4.30 -3.11
CA THR A 74 -1.12 3.21 -4.08
C THR A 74 0.34 2.81 -4.29
N ILE A 75 1.25 3.77 -4.44
CA ILE A 75 2.68 3.51 -4.56
C ILE A 75 3.22 2.85 -3.29
N SER A 76 2.86 3.34 -2.10
CA SER A 76 3.36 2.79 -0.84
C SER A 76 2.98 1.31 -0.66
N PHE A 77 1.72 0.96 -0.93
CA PHE A 77 1.27 -0.44 -0.90
C PHE A 77 1.93 -1.27 -1.99
N SER A 78 2.07 -0.73 -3.20
CA SER A 78 2.75 -1.45 -4.29
C SER A 78 4.19 -1.80 -3.92
N VAL A 79 4.92 -0.87 -3.29
CA VAL A 79 6.28 -1.11 -2.82
C VAL A 79 6.29 -2.14 -1.69
N LEU A 80 5.37 -2.06 -0.73
CA LEU A 80 5.27 -3.02 0.37
C LEU A 80 5.04 -4.45 -0.15
N PHE A 81 4.11 -4.63 -1.08
CA PHE A 81 3.80 -5.94 -1.64
C PHE A 81 4.93 -6.50 -2.50
N VAL A 82 5.59 -5.66 -3.30
CA VAL A 82 6.77 -6.08 -4.07
C VAL A 82 7.92 -6.46 -3.14
N ALA A 83 8.19 -5.68 -2.09
CA ALA A 83 9.23 -5.98 -1.11
C ALA A 83 8.97 -7.32 -0.39
N SER A 84 7.73 -7.54 0.07
CA SER A 84 7.32 -8.79 0.70
C SER A 84 7.45 -9.99 -0.24
N HIS A 85 7.10 -9.83 -1.52
CA HIS A 85 7.25 -10.89 -2.52
C HIS A 85 8.73 -11.23 -2.82
N LEU A 86 9.63 -10.26 -2.72
CA LEU A 86 11.07 -10.48 -2.84
C LEU A 86 11.71 -11.05 -1.56
N GLY A 87 10.93 -11.30 -0.51
CA GLY A 87 11.40 -11.86 0.76
C GLY A 87 11.90 -10.83 1.77
N VAL A 88 11.63 -9.54 1.55
CA VAL A 88 11.88 -8.49 2.53
C VAL A 88 10.61 -8.32 3.39
N TYR A 89 10.63 -8.88 4.59
CA TYR A 89 9.51 -8.85 5.52
C TYR A 89 9.66 -7.68 6.52
N THR A 90 8.56 -6.96 6.75
CA THR A 90 8.43 -5.87 7.73
C THR A 90 7.50 -6.27 8.85
#